data_AF-A0A930E1C9-F1
#
_entry.id   AF-A0A930E1C9-F1
#
_cell.length_a   1.000
_cell.length_b   1.000
_cell.length_c   1.000
_cell.angle_alpha   90.00
_cell.angle_beta   90.00
_cell.angle_gamma   90.00
#
_symmetry.space_group_name_H-M   'P 1'
#
loop_
_entity.id
_entity.type
_entity.pdbx_description
1 polymer ?
#
loop_
_entity_poly.entity_id
_entity_poly.type
_entity_poly.pdbx_seq_one_letter_code
_entity_poly.pdbx_strand_id
1 'polypeptide(L)'
;MYILELYQNNYSKDLVVFDSLEEGKDFVSKIPGYTIEKEDNFEYEYFNPKNIPDYMEIIYNENIVPLSRFMFCSEENVEIIWKEISNLSLTKNKIIAGYSKIDAYIIDNEEVKAYIEERETKYNIIKDFLESSGYEVDRSYFGSEDGEAIVYRKKETTDWHFLCHLDPSFLDIKGLKQYVKEILLGLL
;
A
#
# COMPACT_ATOMS: atom_id res chain seq x y z
N MET A 1 7.80 -13.89 -7.86
CA MET A 1 7.67 -13.58 -9.30
C MET A 1 7.59 -12.08 -9.41
N TYR A 2 7.97 -11.52 -10.55
CA TYR A 2 7.99 -10.07 -10.77
C TYR A 2 7.19 -9.76 -12.02
N ILE A 3 6.17 -8.91 -11.88
CA ILE A 3 5.44 -8.35 -13.01
C ILE A 3 6.17 -7.10 -13.47
N LEU A 4 6.46 -7.02 -14.76
CA LEU A 4 6.89 -5.81 -15.43
C LEU A 4 5.65 -4.98 -15.77
N GLU A 5 5.51 -3.82 -15.13
CA GLU A 5 4.57 -2.78 -15.55
C GLU A 5 5.30 -1.70 -16.34
N LEU A 6 4.68 -1.30 -17.45
CA LEU A 6 5.04 -0.09 -18.19
C LEU A 6 4.08 1.02 -17.79
N TYR A 7 4.61 2.14 -17.31
CA TYR A 7 3.83 3.26 -16.78
C TYR A 7 4.20 4.56 -17.48
N GLN A 8 3.21 5.33 -17.91
CA GLN A 8 3.39 6.70 -18.40
C GLN A 8 2.13 7.52 -18.14
N ASN A 9 2.28 8.59 -17.35
CA ASN A 9 1.16 9.46 -16.95
C ASN A 9 0.01 8.65 -16.33
N ASN A 10 -1.18 8.72 -16.92
CA ASN A 10 -2.37 8.03 -16.42
C ASN A 10 -2.59 6.65 -17.08
N TYR A 11 -1.66 6.20 -17.92
CA TYR A 11 -1.74 4.90 -18.58
C TYR A 11 -0.69 3.96 -18.01
N SER A 12 -1.12 2.76 -17.62
CA SER A 12 -0.24 1.69 -17.18
C SER A 12 -0.65 0.36 -17.80
N LYS A 13 0.33 -0.52 -17.96
CA LYS A 13 0.14 -1.86 -18.51
C LYS A 13 1.07 -2.85 -17.83
N ASP A 14 0.49 -3.80 -17.10
CA ASP A 14 1.17 -5.03 -16.73
C ASP A 14 1.45 -5.83 -18.01
N LEU A 15 2.74 -5.98 -18.36
CA LEU A 15 3.16 -6.51 -19.66
C LEU A 15 3.42 -8.02 -19.62
N VAL A 16 4.30 -8.45 -18.71
CA VAL A 16 4.80 -9.83 -18.59
C VAL A 16 5.23 -10.12 -17.15
N VAL A 17 5.44 -11.40 -16.82
CA VAL A 17 5.89 -11.85 -15.51
C VAL A 17 7.15 -12.71 -15.64
N PHE A 18 8.06 -12.57 -14.66
CA PHE A 18 9.32 -13.31 -14.55
C PHE A 18 9.42 -14.05 -13.21
N ASP A 19 10.23 -15.11 -13.15
CA ASP A 19 10.43 -15.85 -11.91
C ASP A 19 11.35 -15.07 -10.95
N SER A 20 12.34 -14.34 -11.47
CA SER A 20 13.22 -13.45 -10.71
C SER A 20 13.29 -12.02 -11.28
N LEU A 21 13.79 -11.08 -10.48
CA LEU A 21 14.03 -9.70 -10.93
C LEU A 21 15.19 -9.64 -11.93
N GLU A 22 16.20 -10.50 -11.79
CA GLU A 22 17.33 -10.52 -12.74
C GLU A 22 16.88 -10.90 -14.15
N GLU A 23 15.95 -11.87 -14.28
CA GLU A 23 15.33 -12.22 -15.56
C GLU A 23 14.58 -11.04 -16.18
N GLY A 24 13.83 -10.31 -15.36
CA GLY A 24 13.16 -9.08 -15.79
C GLY A 24 14.14 -8.02 -16.27
N LYS A 25 15.25 -7.81 -15.54
CA LYS A 25 16.31 -6.88 -15.91
C LYS A 25 17.02 -7.27 -17.21
N ASP A 26 17.28 -8.56 -17.43
CA ASP A 26 17.79 -9.07 -18.72
C ASP A 26 16.81 -8.76 -19.87
N PHE A 27 15.52 -8.95 -19.65
CA PHE A 27 14.49 -8.63 -20.64
C PHE A 27 14.47 -7.14 -21.01
N VAL A 28 14.36 -6.22 -20.04
CA VAL A 28 14.26 -4.78 -20.34
C VAL A 28 15.56 -4.19 -20.89
N SER A 29 16.71 -4.80 -20.62
CA SER A 29 18.00 -4.39 -21.21
C SER A 29 18.03 -4.47 -22.74
N LYS A 30 17.11 -5.23 -23.34
CA LYS A 30 16.94 -5.37 -24.79
C LYS A 30 16.12 -4.23 -25.41
N ILE A 31 15.49 -3.37 -24.59
CA ILE A 31 14.72 -2.21 -25.05
C ILE A 31 15.69 -1.07 -25.40
N PRO A 32 15.70 -0.55 -26.64
CA PRO A 32 16.53 0.58 -27.01
C PRO A 32 16.26 1.82 -26.16
N GLY A 33 17.32 2.39 -25.58
CA GLY A 33 17.22 3.57 -24.71
C GLY A 33 16.76 3.26 -23.29
N TYR A 34 16.71 1.98 -22.90
CA TYR A 34 16.59 1.60 -21.49
C TYR A 34 17.72 2.23 -20.67
N THR A 35 17.35 2.87 -19.57
CA THR A 35 18.21 3.66 -18.71
C THR A 35 17.86 3.38 -17.25
N ILE A 36 18.91 3.33 -16.42
CA ILE A 36 18.80 3.26 -14.97
C ILE A 36 19.45 4.53 -14.40
N GLU A 37 18.68 5.30 -13.65
CA GLU A 37 19.12 6.53 -12.99
C GLU A 37 19.06 6.36 -11.48
N LYS A 38 20.02 6.93 -10.75
CA LYS A 38 20.14 6.80 -9.29
C LYS A 38 20.14 8.19 -8.66
N GLU A 39 19.09 8.51 -7.91
CA GLU A 39 18.96 9.76 -7.16
C GLU A 39 18.55 9.45 -5.71
N ASP A 40 19.26 10.01 -4.72
CA ASP A 40 18.89 9.98 -3.30
C ASP A 40 18.40 8.61 -2.74
N ASN A 41 19.07 7.52 -3.15
CA ASN A 41 18.79 6.10 -2.85
C ASN A 41 17.63 5.45 -3.61
N PHE A 42 17.00 6.16 -4.55
CA PHE A 42 16.02 5.60 -5.47
C PHE A 42 16.67 5.24 -6.80
N GLU A 43 16.24 4.10 -7.35
CA GLU A 43 16.62 3.64 -8.69
C GLU A 43 15.42 3.82 -9.60
N TYR A 44 15.56 4.66 -10.62
CA TYR A 44 14.54 4.91 -11.62
C TYR A 44 14.92 4.18 -12.90
N GLU A 45 14.04 3.28 -13.34
CA GLU A 45 14.21 2.50 -14.57
C GLU A 45 13.22 3.03 -15.62
N TYR A 46 13.71 3.36 -16.82
CA TYR A 46 12.85 3.89 -17.88
C TYR A 46 13.42 3.70 -19.28
N PHE A 47 12.60 3.88 -20.30
CA PHE A 47 13.03 4.11 -21.68
C PHE A 47 12.19 5.19 -22.34
N ASN A 48 12.64 5.74 -23.46
CA ASN A 48 11.84 6.71 -24.22
C ASN A 48 11.30 6.07 -25.51
N PRO A 49 9.98 6.12 -25.80
CA PRO A 49 9.42 5.55 -27.03
C PRO A 49 10.02 6.12 -28.32
N LYS A 50 10.59 7.33 -28.30
CA LYS A 50 11.29 7.90 -29.47
C LYS A 50 12.52 7.08 -29.90
N ASN A 51 13.10 6.30 -28.99
CA ASN A 51 14.31 5.52 -29.20
C ASN A 51 14.02 4.11 -29.76
N ILE A 52 12.76 3.67 -29.76
CA ILE A 52 12.35 2.38 -30.33
C ILE A 52 11.73 2.58 -31.73
N PRO A 53 11.83 1.59 -32.63
CA PRO A 53 11.22 1.66 -33.96
C PRO A 53 9.68 1.61 -33.90
N ASP A 54 9.04 1.84 -35.06
CA ASP A 54 7.60 1.69 -35.25
C ASP A 54 7.08 0.34 -34.75
N TYR A 55 7.88 -0.72 -34.93
CA TYR A 55 7.61 -2.06 -34.42
C TYR A 55 8.93 -2.78 -34.12
N MET A 56 8.98 -3.51 -33.00
CA MET A 56 10.04 -4.46 -32.69
C MET A 56 9.49 -5.64 -31.90
N GLU A 57 10.29 -6.71 -31.86
CA GLU A 57 10.01 -7.92 -31.11
C GLU A 57 11.17 -8.16 -30.14
N ILE A 58 10.82 -8.49 -28.89
CA ILE A 58 11.77 -9.09 -27.96
C ILE A 58 11.45 -10.57 -27.87
N ILE A 59 12.40 -11.40 -28.30
CA ILE A 59 12.30 -12.86 -28.16
C ILE A 59 12.89 -13.24 -26.80
N TYR A 60 12.08 -13.84 -25.93
CA TYR A 60 12.48 -14.28 -24.60
C TYR A 60 11.89 -15.65 -24.30
N ASN A 61 12.74 -16.65 -24.02
CA ASN A 61 12.32 -18.03 -23.81
C ASN A 61 11.33 -18.53 -24.89
N GLU A 62 11.68 -18.34 -26.17
CA GLU A 62 10.85 -18.66 -27.35
C GLU A 62 9.51 -17.90 -27.48
N ASN A 63 9.15 -17.07 -26.51
CA ASN A 63 7.99 -16.18 -26.58
C ASN A 63 8.38 -14.89 -27.30
N ILE A 64 7.43 -14.35 -28.06
CA ILE A 64 7.60 -13.11 -28.83
C ILE A 64 6.80 -12.00 -28.13
N VAL A 65 7.49 -10.98 -27.62
CA VAL A 65 6.85 -9.81 -27.03
C VAL A 65 6.91 -8.64 -28.02
N PRO A 66 5.75 -8.20 -28.57
CA PRO A 66 5.71 -7.07 -29.49
C PRO A 66 5.77 -5.74 -28.73
N LEU A 67 6.62 -4.84 -29.21
CA LEU A 67 6.68 -3.44 -28.77
C LEU A 67 6.58 -2.50 -29.98
N SER A 68 6.05 -1.31 -29.74
CA SER A 68 5.91 -0.28 -30.77
C SER A 68 6.07 1.09 -30.12
N ARG A 69 6.74 2.03 -30.81
CA ARG A 69 6.82 3.43 -30.39
C ARG A 69 5.45 4.07 -30.16
N PHE A 70 4.39 3.53 -30.78
CA PHE A 70 3.03 4.05 -30.70
C PHE A 70 2.26 3.57 -29.46
N MET A 71 2.86 2.73 -28.61
CA MET A 71 2.23 2.29 -27.36
C MET A 71 2.13 3.42 -26.32
N PHE A 72 2.98 4.44 -26.44
CA PHE A 72 3.14 5.53 -25.48
C PHE A 72 3.50 6.84 -26.19
N CYS A 73 3.42 7.97 -25.48
CA CYS A 73 3.85 9.28 -25.98
C CYS A 73 5.38 9.31 -26.16
N SER A 74 5.86 9.82 -27.30
CA SER A 74 7.29 9.90 -27.61
C SER A 74 8.04 11.05 -26.94
N GLU A 75 7.32 12.02 -26.38
CA GLU A 75 7.94 13.20 -25.75
C GLU A 75 8.38 12.94 -24.31
N GLU A 76 7.89 11.87 -23.70
CA GLU A 76 8.10 11.53 -22.30
C GLU A 76 8.66 10.10 -22.16
N ASN A 77 9.22 9.81 -20.99
CA ASN A 77 9.70 8.47 -20.70
C ASN A 77 8.55 7.54 -20.31
N VAL A 78 8.75 6.26 -20.55
CA VAL A 78 7.95 5.17 -19.99
C VAL A 78 8.74 4.60 -18.83
N GLU A 79 8.17 4.69 -17.65
CA GLU A 79 8.72 4.12 -16.42
C GLU A 79 8.54 2.60 -16.41
N ILE A 80 9.57 1.91 -15.91
CA ILE A 80 9.59 0.48 -15.68
C ILE A 80 9.35 0.27 -14.18
N ILE A 81 8.22 -0.32 -13.85
CA ILE A 81 7.84 -0.62 -12.47
C ILE A 81 7.87 -2.13 -12.28
N TRP A 82 8.63 -2.57 -11.28
CA TRP A 82 8.70 -3.98 -10.88
C TRP A 82 7.74 -4.24 -9.71
N LYS A 83 6.69 -5.02 -9.96
CA LYS A 83 5.75 -5.46 -8.92
C LYS A 83 6.11 -6.88 -8.49
N GLU A 84 6.57 -7.06 -7.27
CA GLU A 84 6.72 -8.41 -6.70
C GLU A 84 5.34 -9.02 -6.43
N ILE A 85 5.10 -10.23 -6.95
CA ILE A 85 3.88 -10.99 -6.72
C ILE A 85 4.19 -12.41 -6.20
N SER A 86 3.42 -12.81 -5.20
CA SER A 86 3.50 -14.14 -4.60
C SER A 86 2.83 -15.20 -5.47
N ASN A 87 3.55 -16.30 -5.76
CA ASN A 87 3.03 -17.44 -6.49
C ASN A 87 2.42 -18.48 -5.52
N LEU A 88 1.09 -18.53 -5.45
CA LEU A 88 0.34 -19.45 -4.58
C LEU A 88 0.23 -20.88 -5.12
N SER A 89 0.66 -21.15 -6.35
CA SER A 89 0.80 -22.53 -6.84
C SER A 89 1.99 -23.25 -6.22
N LEU A 90 2.90 -22.51 -5.55
CA LEU A 90 4.01 -23.06 -4.80
C LEU A 90 3.69 -23.09 -3.31
N THR A 91 3.75 -24.28 -2.70
CA THR A 91 3.52 -24.44 -1.27
C THR A 91 4.71 -23.92 -0.47
N LYS A 92 4.57 -22.75 0.17
CA LYS A 92 5.58 -22.16 1.07
C LYS A 92 5.27 -22.32 2.56
N ASN A 93 4.00 -22.56 2.92
CA ASN A 93 3.50 -22.64 4.30
C ASN A 93 3.94 -21.44 5.18
N LYS A 94 3.83 -20.23 4.63
CA LYS A 94 4.16 -18.95 5.26
C LYS A 94 3.16 -17.89 4.81
N ILE A 95 3.10 -16.77 5.53
CA ILE A 95 2.40 -15.57 5.07
C ILE A 95 3.07 -15.09 3.77
N ILE A 96 2.27 -14.53 2.86
CA ILE A 96 2.80 -14.00 1.59
C ILE A 96 3.48 -12.65 1.83
N ALA A 97 4.60 -12.42 1.15
CA ALA A 97 5.24 -11.11 1.14
C ALA A 97 4.30 -10.03 0.58
N GLY A 98 4.56 -8.78 0.93
CA GLY A 98 3.75 -7.62 0.57
C GLY A 98 2.97 -7.09 1.76
N TYR A 99 1.89 -6.38 1.47
CA TYR A 99 1.14 -5.65 2.47
C TYR A 99 -0.36 -5.74 2.23
N SER A 100 -1.13 -5.45 3.28
CA SER A 100 -2.58 -5.33 3.23
C SER A 100 -2.99 -3.89 3.54
N LYS A 101 -3.93 -3.36 2.76
CA LYS A 101 -4.60 -2.11 3.10
C LYS A 101 -5.62 -2.38 4.20
N ILE A 102 -5.37 -1.86 5.39
CA ILE A 102 -6.30 -1.85 6.51
C ILE A 102 -6.85 -0.43 6.64
N ASP A 103 -8.05 -0.24 6.13
CA ASP A 103 -8.70 1.07 6.04
C ASP A 103 -7.84 2.12 5.31
N ALA A 104 -7.34 3.16 5.98
CA ALA A 104 -6.47 4.18 5.36
C ALA A 104 -4.97 3.79 5.36
N TYR A 105 -4.59 2.68 6.00
CA TYR A 105 -3.19 2.35 6.28
C TYR A 105 -2.70 1.10 5.56
N ILE A 106 -1.40 1.04 5.29
CA ILE A 106 -0.73 -0.11 4.68
C ILE A 106 0.07 -0.84 5.76
N ILE A 107 -0.24 -2.12 5.98
CA ILE A 107 0.36 -2.96 7.01
C ILE A 107 1.05 -4.14 6.35
N ASP A 108 2.30 -4.43 6.71
CA ASP A 108 3.00 -5.60 6.21
C ASP A 108 2.19 -6.87 6.53
N ASN A 109 2.07 -7.78 5.56
CA ASN A 109 1.27 -8.98 5.72
C ASN A 109 1.71 -9.83 6.92
N GLU A 110 3.00 -9.87 7.25
CA GLU A 110 3.52 -10.58 8.42
C GLU A 110 3.00 -9.99 9.75
N GLU A 111 2.63 -8.70 9.76
CA GLU A 111 2.19 -7.96 10.94
C GLU A 111 0.67 -7.83 11.04
N VAL A 112 -0.07 -8.01 9.94
CA VAL A 112 -1.54 -7.79 9.87
C VAL A 112 -2.29 -8.44 11.02
N LYS A 113 -1.97 -9.70 11.34
CA LYS A 113 -2.66 -10.41 12.43
C LYS A 113 -2.45 -9.72 13.77
N ALA A 114 -1.19 -9.47 14.14
CA ALA A 114 -0.85 -8.84 15.40
C ALA A 114 -1.42 -7.42 15.48
N TYR A 115 -1.32 -6.66 14.38
CA TYR A 115 -1.89 -5.33 14.23
C TYR A 115 -3.39 -5.31 14.51
N ILE A 116 -4.17 -6.18 13.85
CA ILE A 116 -5.63 -6.24 14.04
C ILE A 116 -6.00 -6.68 15.45
N GLU A 117 -5.34 -7.72 15.98
CA GLU A 117 -5.63 -8.23 17.33
C GLU A 117 -5.36 -7.16 18.41
N GLU A 118 -4.24 -6.43 18.31
CA GLU A 118 -3.93 -5.36 19.25
C GLU A 118 -4.88 -4.17 19.08
N ARG A 119 -5.11 -3.71 17.84
CA ARG A 119 -6.04 -2.62 17.51
C ARG A 119 -7.43 -2.86 18.10
N GLU A 120 -8.01 -4.03 17.87
CA GLU A 120 -9.35 -4.37 18.37
C GLU A 120 -9.36 -4.57 19.89
N THR A 121 -8.31 -5.14 20.47
CA THR A 121 -8.17 -5.26 21.93
C THR A 121 -8.17 -3.89 22.59
N LYS A 122 -7.37 -2.95 22.09
CA LYS A 122 -7.30 -1.59 22.62
C LYS A 122 -8.61 -0.83 22.45
N TYR A 123 -9.25 -0.95 21.29
CA TYR A 123 -10.57 -0.37 21.03
C TYR A 123 -11.59 -0.84 22.07
N ASN A 124 -11.68 -2.16 22.30
CA ASN A 124 -12.63 -2.72 23.28
C ASN A 124 -12.36 -2.22 24.70
N ILE A 125 -11.08 -2.10 25.12
CA ILE A 125 -10.74 -1.55 26.43
C ILE A 125 -11.20 -0.10 26.59
N ILE A 126 -11.01 0.73 25.56
CA ILE A 126 -11.46 2.14 25.55
C ILE A 126 -12.98 2.20 25.58
N LYS A 127 -13.64 1.42 24.72
CA LYS A 127 -15.09 1.35 24.63
C LYS A 127 -15.71 0.99 25.98
N ASP A 128 -15.27 -0.10 26.60
CA ASP A 128 -15.76 -0.55 27.91
C ASP A 128 -15.56 0.53 28.99
N PHE A 129 -14.40 1.19 28.97
CA PHE A 129 -14.09 2.26 29.93
C PHE A 129 -15.01 3.49 29.77
N LEU A 130 -15.28 3.92 28.54
CA LEU A 130 -16.16 5.04 28.24
C LEU A 130 -17.63 4.70 28.54
N GLU A 131 -18.10 3.52 28.12
CA GLU A 131 -19.48 3.09 28.34
C GLU A 131 -19.81 2.93 29.82
N SER A 132 -18.88 2.37 30.60
CA SER A 132 -18.99 2.30 32.07
C SER A 132 -18.90 3.67 32.75
N SER A 133 -18.35 4.68 32.07
CA SER A 133 -18.27 6.07 32.54
C SER A 133 -19.47 6.92 32.09
N GLY A 134 -20.52 6.32 31.52
CA GLY A 134 -21.75 7.02 31.14
C GLY A 134 -21.73 7.64 29.75
N TYR A 135 -20.85 7.18 28.87
CA TYR A 135 -20.79 7.59 27.46
C TYR A 135 -21.38 6.53 26.53
N GLU A 136 -21.72 6.94 25.32
CA GLU A 136 -21.91 6.08 24.15
C GLU A 136 -20.65 6.21 23.27
N VAL A 137 -20.24 5.10 22.66
CA VAL A 137 -19.03 5.03 21.82
C VAL A 137 -19.40 4.43 20.48
N ASP A 138 -18.88 5.02 19.40
CA ASP A 138 -19.06 4.53 18.05
C ASP A 138 -17.75 4.57 17.24
N ARG A 139 -17.71 3.80 16.15
CA ARG A 139 -16.65 3.84 15.15
C ARG A 139 -17.17 4.57 13.93
N SER A 140 -16.46 5.61 13.52
CA SER A 140 -16.84 6.48 12.40
C SER A 140 -15.69 6.62 11.41
N TYR A 141 -15.94 7.20 10.23
CA TYR A 141 -14.94 7.56 9.22
C TYR A 141 -14.20 6.40 8.53
N PHE A 142 -14.71 5.16 8.63
CA PHE A 142 -14.18 4.05 7.84
C PHE A 142 -14.24 4.37 6.34
N GLY A 143 -13.10 4.20 5.64
CA GLY A 143 -12.94 4.52 4.23
C GLY A 143 -12.67 6.00 3.93
N SER A 144 -12.50 6.85 4.95
CA SER A 144 -12.05 8.24 4.77
C SER A 144 -10.54 8.32 4.48
N GLU A 145 -10.05 9.51 4.13
CA GLU A 145 -8.62 9.77 3.89
C GLU A 145 -7.77 9.48 5.13
N ASP A 146 -8.24 9.91 6.30
CA ASP A 146 -7.58 9.73 7.59
C ASP A 146 -7.96 8.43 8.30
N GLY A 147 -8.84 7.63 7.69
CA GLY A 147 -9.32 6.38 8.25
C GLY A 147 -10.25 6.53 9.46
N GLU A 148 -10.59 5.38 10.02
CA GLU A 148 -11.59 5.18 11.04
C GLU A 148 -11.15 5.77 12.38
N ALA A 149 -12.11 6.30 13.12
CA ALA A 149 -11.88 6.89 14.43
C ALA A 149 -12.91 6.43 15.46
N ILE A 150 -12.48 6.48 16.72
CA ILE A 150 -13.36 6.37 17.87
C ILE A 150 -14.00 7.73 18.10
N VAL A 151 -15.32 7.76 18.13
CA VAL A 151 -16.10 8.91 18.58
C VAL A 151 -16.90 8.52 19.81
N TYR A 152 -17.15 9.50 20.69
CA TYR A 152 -17.91 9.28 21.92
C TYR A 152 -18.84 10.45 22.18
N ARG A 153 -19.94 10.19 22.88
CA ARG A 153 -20.82 11.24 23.41
C ARG A 153 -21.31 10.87 24.79
N LYS A 154 -21.67 11.86 25.60
CA LYS A 154 -22.29 11.57 26.89
C LYS A 154 -23.70 11.01 26.64
N LYS A 155 -24.14 10.04 27.45
CA LYS A 155 -25.53 9.56 27.37
C LYS A 155 -26.48 10.74 27.56
N GLU A 156 -27.58 10.72 26.80
CA GLU A 156 -28.61 11.76 26.79
C GLU A 156 -28.18 13.11 26.17
N THR A 157 -26.98 13.20 25.57
CA THR A 157 -26.56 14.36 24.78
C THR A 157 -26.54 14.04 23.28
N THR A 158 -26.54 15.06 22.44
CA THR A 158 -26.55 14.89 20.97
C THR A 158 -25.16 14.91 20.36
N ASP A 159 -24.23 15.62 20.98
CA ASP A 159 -22.97 16.00 20.36
C ASP A 159 -21.93 14.89 20.50
N TRP A 160 -21.40 14.46 19.36
CA TRP A 160 -20.29 13.51 19.29
C TRP A 160 -18.95 14.24 19.33
N HIS A 161 -18.02 13.67 20.07
CA HIS A 161 -16.66 14.12 20.21
C HIS A 161 -15.72 13.09 19.60
N PHE A 162 -14.74 13.57 18.84
CA PHE A 162 -13.64 12.76 18.38
C PHE A 162 -12.73 12.39 19.55
N LEU A 163 -12.29 11.12 19.62
CA LEU A 163 -11.28 10.66 20.57
C LEU A 163 -9.92 10.52 19.88
N CYS A 164 -9.81 9.57 18.95
CA CYS A 164 -8.60 9.31 18.19
C CYS A 164 -8.91 8.43 16.96
N HIS A 165 -8.03 8.47 15.96
CA HIS A 165 -8.03 7.50 14.88
C HIS A 165 -7.59 6.12 15.38
N LEU A 166 -8.04 5.08 14.69
CA LEU A 166 -7.61 3.69 14.88
C LEU A 166 -6.47 3.36 13.91
N ASP A 167 -5.48 4.24 13.88
CA ASP A 167 -4.31 4.21 13.01
C ASP A 167 -3.14 3.39 13.61
N PRO A 168 -1.99 3.26 12.94
CA PRO A 168 -0.83 2.58 13.55
C PRO A 168 -0.33 3.21 14.85
N SER A 169 -0.40 4.54 15.01
CA SER A 169 0.04 5.23 16.22
C SER A 169 -0.86 4.97 17.43
N PHE A 170 -2.12 4.57 17.21
CA PHE A 170 -3.02 4.09 18.27
C PHE A 170 -2.42 2.91 19.06
N LEU A 171 -1.63 2.06 18.39
CA LEU A 171 -0.95 0.93 19.01
C LEU A 171 0.24 1.38 19.89
N ASP A 172 0.71 2.61 19.76
CA ASP A 172 1.76 3.15 20.64
C ASP A 172 1.21 3.71 21.97
N ILE A 173 -0.10 3.93 22.07
CA ILE A 173 -0.72 4.49 23.28
C ILE A 173 -0.55 3.54 24.46
N LYS A 174 0.18 3.99 25.49
CA LYS A 174 0.36 3.31 26.77
C LYS A 174 -0.63 3.84 27.79
N GLY A 175 -1.21 2.95 28.60
CA GLY A 175 -2.14 3.35 29.65
C GLY A 175 -3.46 3.93 29.13
N LEU A 176 -4.18 3.17 28.30
CA LEU A 176 -5.40 3.61 27.59
C LEU A 176 -6.42 4.35 28.47
N LYS A 177 -6.68 3.88 29.69
CA LYS A 177 -7.63 4.54 30.60
C LYS A 177 -7.18 5.93 31.04
N GLN A 178 -5.87 6.13 31.22
CA GLN A 178 -5.32 7.44 31.56
C GLN A 178 -5.39 8.38 30.36
N TYR A 179 -5.00 7.90 29.18
CA TYR A 179 -5.14 8.62 27.92
C TYR A 179 -6.57 9.14 27.71
N VAL A 180 -7.59 8.27 27.86
CA VAL A 180 -8.99 8.67 27.72
C VAL A 180 -9.39 9.71 28.76
N LYS A 181 -8.96 9.56 30.03
CA LYS A 181 -9.26 10.54 31.07
C LYS A 181 -8.67 11.92 30.77
N GLU A 182 -7.45 11.97 30.25
CA GLU A 182 -6.79 13.22 29.88
C GLU A 182 -7.56 13.95 28.79
N ILE A 183 -8.05 13.24 27.77
CA ILE A 183 -8.91 13.81 26.73
C ILE A 183 -10.24 14.31 27.30
N LEU A 184 -10.90 13.50 28.15
CA LEU A 184 -12.16 13.90 28.78
C LEU A 184 -12.03 15.14 29.67
N LEU A 185 -10.84 15.39 30.23
CA LEU A 185 -10.50 16.56 31.03
C LEU A 185 -10.01 17.75 30.19
N GLY A 186 -9.84 17.59 28.87
CA GLY A 186 -9.31 18.61 27.96
C GLY A 186 -7.82 18.92 28.20
N LEU A 187 -7.05 17.93 28.66
CA LEU A 187 -5.63 18.06 28.99
C LEU A 187 -4.67 17.68 27.85
N LEU A 188 -5.23 17.18 26.74
CA LEU A 188 -4.57 16.82 25.49
C LEU A 188 -5.41 17.38 24.34
#